data_AF-A0A195CAY3-F1
#
_entry.id   AF-A0A195CAY3-F1
#
_cell.length_a   1.000
_cell.length_b   1.000
_cell.length_c   1.000
_cell.angle_alpha   90.00
_cell.angle_beta   90.00
_cell.angle_gamma   90.00
#
_symmetry.space_group_name_H-M   'P 1'
#
loop_
_entity.id
_entity.type
_entity.pdbx_description
1 polymer ?
#
loop_
_entity_poly.entity_id
_entity_poly.type
_entity_poly.pdbx_seq_one_letter_code
_entity_poly.pdbx_strand_id
1 'polypeptide(L)'
;MEMNMLICNKCYAPFYRGKHPYHITQCGHISCQSCLQQFEKQCPQCQRIGTISLALEEPLIPKVMPFFQPFADTMEMMLKVDAFHNNQIKIIMQRYQELDKKYEVLKTRYWMSDRNLKALMEKYVTLKNNKAKLEKQLALQMANRETPRSFVMETPADSGIFSNGSNQSSTGYSLASSSNLMKSVGLTPIGSPEKKFYRTIDGFRIPAVNRKPVKSLASLNNTQFL
;
A
#
# COMPACT_ATOMS: atom_id res chain seq x y z
N MET A 1 46.82 0.59 11.56
CA MET A 1 46.66 2.06 11.55
C MET A 1 47.98 2.62 12.03
N GLU A 2 48.79 3.22 11.17
CA GLU A 2 50.14 3.65 11.54
C GLU A 2 50.10 5.04 12.20
N MET A 3 49.87 5.08 13.52
CA MET A 3 50.02 6.32 14.31
C MET A 3 51.46 6.84 14.35
N ASN A 4 52.41 6.05 13.86
CA ASN A 4 53.82 6.41 13.76
C ASN A 4 54.08 7.63 12.85
N MET A 5 53.14 7.98 11.97
CA MET A 5 53.23 9.18 11.13
C MET A 5 52.68 10.44 11.79
N LEU A 6 52.10 10.36 12.99
CA LEU A 6 51.55 11.53 13.66
C LEU A 6 52.68 12.43 14.19
N ILE A 7 52.55 13.72 13.92
CA ILE A 7 53.47 14.75 14.40
C ILE A 7 52.68 15.82 15.15
N CYS A 8 53.33 16.50 16.10
CA CYS A 8 52.73 17.65 16.75
C CYS A 8 52.76 18.83 15.78
N ASN A 9 51.61 19.42 15.45
CA ASN A 9 51.55 20.50 14.46
C ASN A 9 52.24 21.79 14.93
N LYS A 10 52.46 21.95 16.25
CA LYS A 10 53.18 23.10 16.83
C LYS A 10 54.70 22.95 16.85
N CYS A 11 55.23 21.85 17.39
CA CYS A 11 56.67 21.65 17.59
C CYS A 11 57.29 20.61 16.65
N TYR A 12 56.49 20.03 15.76
CA TYR A 12 56.89 18.98 14.81
C TYR A 12 57.48 17.71 15.46
N ALA A 13 57.34 17.56 16.78
CA ALA A 13 57.77 16.35 17.47
C ALA A 13 56.97 15.14 16.93
N PRO A 14 57.62 14.10 16.43
CA PRO A 14 56.95 12.88 16.01
C PRO A 14 56.39 12.13 17.22
N PHE A 15 55.37 11.31 16.99
CA PHE A 15 54.63 10.60 18.04
C PHE A 15 55.55 9.88 19.04
N TYR A 16 56.58 9.17 18.55
CA TYR A 16 57.53 8.42 19.38
C TYR A 16 58.50 9.28 20.23
N ARG A 17 58.59 10.60 19.96
CA ARG A 17 59.50 11.52 20.66
C ARG A 17 58.77 12.53 21.54
N GLY A 18 57.52 12.86 21.20
CA GLY A 18 56.74 13.85 21.94
C GLY A 18 56.18 13.31 23.27
N LYS A 19 55.74 14.24 24.13
CA LYS A 19 55.08 13.87 25.39
C LYS A 19 53.66 13.39 25.10
N HIS A 20 53.37 12.16 25.51
CA HIS A 20 52.05 11.53 25.40
C HIS A 20 51.08 12.00 26.50
N PRO A 21 49.75 11.87 26.27
CA PRO A 21 49.14 11.50 24.99
C PRO A 21 49.20 12.65 23.97
N TYR A 22 49.11 12.32 22.69
CA TYR A 22 48.85 13.33 21.66
C TYR A 22 47.37 13.65 21.68
N HIS A 23 47.02 14.86 21.27
CA HIS A 23 45.64 15.34 21.28
C HIS A 23 45.26 15.90 19.92
N ILE A 24 44.03 15.65 19.49
CA ILE A 24 43.40 16.33 18.36
C ILE A 24 42.43 17.38 18.88
N THR A 25 42.54 18.61 18.39
CA THR A 25 41.59 19.68 18.70
C THR A 25 40.38 19.63 17.79
N GLN A 26 39.29 20.28 18.16
CA GLN A 26 38.09 20.41 17.32
C GLN A 26 38.36 21.05 15.94
N CYS A 27 39.41 21.87 15.82
CA CYS A 27 39.84 22.43 14.54
C CYS A 27 40.76 21.49 13.73
N GLY A 28 40.92 20.24 14.15
CA GLY A 28 41.66 19.21 13.41
C GLY A 28 43.18 19.25 13.58
N HIS A 29 43.70 20.07 14.50
CA HIS A 29 45.15 20.15 14.73
C HIS A 29 45.60 19.15 15.79
N ILE A 30 46.72 18.48 15.52
CA ILE A 30 47.33 17.51 16.43
C ILE A 30 48.39 18.22 17.28
N SER A 31 48.41 17.98 18.59
CA SER A 31 49.36 18.57 19.52
C SER A 31 49.85 17.55 20.55
N CYS A 32 51.15 17.56 20.87
CA CYS A 32 51.67 16.78 22.00
C CYS A 32 51.20 17.40 23.34
N GLN A 33 51.25 16.62 24.42
CA GLN A 33 50.82 17.06 25.75
C GLN A 33 51.54 18.34 26.20
N SER A 34 52.84 18.46 25.94
CA SER A 34 53.63 19.64 26.32
C SER A 34 53.14 20.91 25.64
N CYS A 35 52.85 20.86 24.33
CA CYS A 35 52.33 22.03 23.61
C CYS A 35 50.90 22.35 24.04
N LEU A 36 50.07 21.36 24.36
CA LEU A 36 48.71 21.62 24.80
C LEU A 36 48.66 22.33 26.16
N GLN A 37 49.53 21.94 27.10
CA GLN A 37 49.63 22.55 28.44
C GLN A 37 50.07 24.01 28.40
N GLN A 38 50.86 24.43 27.42
CA GLN A 38 51.35 25.81 27.31
C GLN A 38 50.28 26.82 26.87
N PHE A 39 49.27 26.37 26.13
CA PHE A 39 48.28 27.24 25.48
C PHE A 39 46.89 27.04 26.08
N GLU A 40 46.78 26.80 27.39
CA GLU A 40 45.55 26.45 28.11
C GLU A 40 44.25 26.98 27.47
N LYS A 41 43.36 26.06 27.08
CA LYS A 41 42.06 26.31 26.40
C LYS A 41 42.15 26.92 25.00
N GLN A 42 43.32 26.96 24.37
CA GLN A 42 43.51 27.45 23.01
C GLN A 42 44.21 26.40 22.14
N CYS A 43 43.88 26.38 20.85
CA CYS A 43 44.59 25.54 19.90
C CYS A 43 46.01 26.08 19.65
N PRO A 44 47.09 25.30 19.86
CA PRO A 44 48.46 25.78 19.66
C PRO A 44 48.81 26.22 18.23
N GLN A 45 48.08 25.70 17.23
CA GLN A 45 48.31 26.00 15.81
C GLN A 45 47.55 27.23 15.31
N CYS A 46 46.23 27.28 15.48
CA CYS A 46 45.39 28.36 14.95
C CYS A 46 44.89 29.36 16.01
N GLN A 47 45.31 29.22 17.27
CA GLN A 47 44.99 30.11 18.40
C GLN A 47 43.49 30.31 18.67
N ARG A 48 42.64 29.41 18.17
CA ARG A 48 41.20 29.44 18.47
C ARG A 48 41.00 29.15 19.96
N ILE A 49 40.33 30.07 20.65
CA ILE A 49 40.01 29.98 22.07
C ILE A 49 38.81 29.07 22.29
N GLY A 50 38.79 28.35 23.41
CA GLY A 50 37.70 27.46 23.81
C GLY A 50 37.66 26.15 23.03
N THR A 51 38.74 25.77 22.34
CA THR A 51 38.78 24.50 21.59
C THR A 51 38.84 23.32 22.53
N ILE A 52 37.92 22.37 22.33
CA ILE A 52 37.97 21.07 22.98
C ILE A 52 39.07 20.25 22.31
N SER A 53 39.88 19.58 23.14
CA SER A 53 40.91 18.63 22.72
C SER A 53 40.54 17.23 23.19
N LEU A 54 40.75 16.25 22.31
CA LEU A 54 40.54 14.84 22.58
C LEU A 54 41.88 14.12 22.57
N ALA A 55 42.16 13.31 23.57
CA ALA A 55 43.34 12.45 23.59
C ALA A 55 43.25 11.38 22.48
N LEU A 56 44.36 11.17 21.77
CA LEU A 56 44.57 10.12 20.79
C LEU A 56 45.28 8.97 21.46
N GLU A 57 44.51 8.14 22.16
CA GLU A 57 44.97 6.92 22.82
C GLU A 57 44.45 5.69 22.07
N GLU A 58 45.13 4.56 22.22
CA GLU A 58 44.67 3.28 21.66
C GLU A 58 43.77 2.55 22.68
N PRO A 59 42.60 2.02 22.27
CA PRO A 59 41.99 2.15 20.95
C PRO A 59 41.40 3.56 20.72
N LEU A 60 41.51 4.06 19.48
CA LEU A 60 40.95 5.37 19.13
C LEU A 60 39.44 5.40 19.39
N ILE A 61 38.97 6.55 19.86
CA ILE A 61 37.55 6.82 20.02
C ILE A 61 36.87 6.69 18.64
N PRO A 62 35.75 5.96 18.51
CA PRO A 62 35.13 5.67 17.21
C PRO A 62 34.83 6.90 16.34
N LYS A 63 34.59 8.07 16.98
CA LYS A 63 34.34 9.34 16.27
C LYS A 63 35.57 9.90 15.55
N VAL A 64 36.78 9.60 16.02
CA VAL A 64 38.03 10.10 15.42
C VAL A 64 38.73 9.07 14.55
N MET A 65 38.43 7.79 14.75
CA MET A 65 38.99 6.68 13.97
C MET A 65 38.95 6.89 12.43
N PRO A 66 37.87 7.44 11.83
CA PRO A 66 37.81 7.65 10.38
C PRO A 66 38.84 8.65 9.84
N PHE A 67 39.33 9.60 10.65
CA PHE A 67 40.34 10.58 10.20
C PHE A 67 41.73 9.96 10.01
N PHE A 68 41.95 8.78 10.59
CA PHE A 68 43.23 8.06 10.52
C PHE A 68 43.14 6.82 9.61
N GLN A 69 42.01 6.62 8.94
CA GLN A 69 41.86 5.55 7.97
C GLN A 69 42.56 5.92 6.66
N PRO A 70 43.29 5.00 6.01
CA PRO A 70 43.90 5.27 4.72
C PRO A 70 42.86 5.77 3.70
N PHE A 71 43.23 6.79 2.93
CA PHE A 71 42.34 7.36 1.92
C PHE A 71 41.92 6.31 0.88
N ALA A 72 42.85 5.44 0.47
CA ALA A 72 42.58 4.35 -0.47
C ALA A 72 41.46 3.43 0.03
N ASP A 73 41.54 2.97 1.28
CA ASP A 73 40.54 2.09 1.90
C ASP A 73 39.17 2.79 2.01
N THR A 74 39.18 4.08 2.35
CA THR A 74 37.96 4.89 2.46
C THR A 74 37.28 5.03 1.10
N MET A 75 38.06 5.31 0.05
CA MET A 75 37.56 5.41 -1.32
C MET A 75 37.04 4.06 -1.83
N GLU A 76 37.75 2.97 -1.58
CA GLU A 76 37.29 1.62 -1.93
C GLU A 76 35.96 1.29 -1.27
N MET A 77 35.80 1.63 0.01
CA MET A 77 34.54 1.46 0.74
C MET A 77 33.41 2.27 0.10
N MET A 78 33.66 3.53 -0.26
CA MET A 78 32.65 4.37 -0.95
C MET A 78 32.20 3.77 -2.28
N LEU A 79 33.15 3.24 -3.07
CA LEU A 79 32.84 2.58 -4.34
C LEU A 79 32.00 1.30 -4.14
N LYS A 80 32.30 0.51 -3.10
CA LYS A 80 31.49 -0.68 -2.75
C LYS A 80 30.06 -0.30 -2.35
N VAL A 81 29.90 0.75 -1.55
CA VAL A 81 28.59 1.26 -1.14
C VAL A 81 27.80 1.76 -2.36
N ASP A 82 28.44 2.50 -3.26
CA ASP A 82 27.80 2.96 -4.50
C ASP A 82 27.37 1.78 -5.39
N ALA A 83 28.26 0.81 -5.61
CA ALA A 83 27.94 -0.39 -6.38
C ALA A 83 26.76 -1.16 -5.78
N PHE A 84 26.71 -1.27 -4.45
CA PHE A 84 25.58 -1.89 -3.74
C PHE A 84 24.28 -1.11 -3.98
N HIS A 85 24.27 0.21 -3.80
CA HIS A 85 23.09 1.04 -4.04
C HIS A 85 22.59 0.94 -5.48
N ASN A 86 23.51 1.00 -6.45
CA ASN A 86 23.19 0.83 -7.87
C ASN A 86 22.54 -0.54 -8.14
N ASN A 87 23.02 -1.59 -7.49
CA ASN A 87 22.40 -2.91 -7.61
C ASN A 87 20.98 -2.95 -6.99
N GLN A 88 20.77 -2.31 -5.83
CA GLN A 88 19.43 -2.23 -5.22
C GLN A 88 18.45 -1.47 -6.13
N ILE A 89 18.88 -0.37 -6.74
CA ILE A 89 18.05 0.39 -7.70
C ILE A 89 17.65 -0.48 -8.89
N LYS A 90 18.58 -1.26 -9.44
CA LYS A 90 18.28 -2.21 -10.55
C LYS A 90 17.23 -3.24 -10.15
N ILE A 91 17.37 -3.84 -8.96
CA ILE A 91 16.39 -4.82 -8.45
C ILE A 91 15.01 -4.18 -8.29
N ILE A 92 14.95 -2.98 -7.72
CA ILE A 92 13.69 -2.25 -7.53
C ILE A 92 13.04 -1.96 -8.88
N MET A 93 13.82 -1.45 -9.85
CA MET A 93 13.32 -1.14 -11.18
C MET A 93 12.77 -2.38 -11.89
N GLN A 94 13.49 -3.51 -11.80
CA GLN A 94 13.02 -4.77 -12.36
C GLN A 94 11.69 -5.21 -11.73
N ARG A 95 11.56 -5.14 -10.40
CA ARG A 95 10.30 -5.48 -9.72
C ARG A 95 9.14 -4.59 -10.15
N TYR A 96 9.39 -3.29 -10.35
CA TYR A 96 8.37 -2.39 -10.87
C TYR A 96 7.92 -2.78 -12.28
N GLN A 97 8.85 -3.10 -13.17
CA GLN A 97 8.53 -3.56 -14.53
C GLN A 97 7.73 -4.87 -14.51
N GLU A 98 8.08 -5.82 -13.64
CA GLU A 98 7.33 -7.07 -13.50
C GLU A 98 5.92 -6.85 -12.97
N LEU A 99 5.75 -5.95 -11.99
CA LEU A 99 4.44 -5.57 -11.46
C LEU A 99 3.59 -4.87 -12.51
N ASP A 100 4.17 -3.97 -13.29
CA ASP A 100 3.48 -3.26 -14.36
C ASP A 100 2.97 -4.23 -15.43
N LYS A 101 3.81 -5.19 -15.86
CA LYS A 101 3.39 -6.27 -16.77
C LYS A 101 2.22 -7.07 -16.21
N LYS A 102 2.27 -7.47 -14.92
CA LYS A 102 1.17 -8.20 -14.26
C LYS A 102 -0.10 -7.37 -14.23
N TYR A 103 0.02 -6.07 -13.93
CA TYR A 103 -1.10 -5.15 -13.89
C TYR A 103 -1.78 -5.01 -15.26
N GLU A 104 -1.00 -4.84 -16.34
CA GLU A 104 -1.55 -4.71 -17.69
C GLU A 104 -2.25 -6.00 -18.16
N VAL A 105 -1.72 -7.18 -17.82
CA VAL A 105 -2.41 -8.46 -18.09
C VAL A 105 -3.74 -8.53 -17.34
N LEU A 106 -3.75 -8.18 -16.06
CA LEU A 106 -4.96 -8.21 -15.23
C LEU A 106 -6.01 -7.22 -15.74
N LYS A 107 -5.60 -6.00 -16.05
CA LYS A 107 -6.44 -4.95 -16.64
C LYS A 107 -7.05 -5.39 -17.96
N THR A 108 -6.27 -6.01 -18.84
CA THR A 108 -6.76 -6.56 -20.11
C THR A 108 -7.83 -7.62 -19.88
N ARG A 109 -7.58 -8.58 -18.97
CA ARG A 109 -8.56 -9.63 -18.63
C ARG A 109 -9.83 -9.06 -18.03
N TYR A 110 -9.72 -8.08 -17.14
CA TYR A 110 -10.86 -7.40 -16.55
C TYR A 110 -11.77 -6.78 -17.62
N TRP A 111 -11.18 -6.03 -18.56
CA TRP A 111 -11.95 -5.41 -19.65
C TRP A 111 -12.57 -6.41 -20.61
N MET A 112 -11.90 -7.53 -20.89
CA MET A 112 -12.50 -8.61 -21.68
C MET A 112 -13.70 -9.23 -20.97
N SER A 113 -13.58 -9.52 -19.66
CA SER A 113 -14.69 -10.06 -18.86
C SER A 113 -15.86 -9.09 -18.79
N ASP A 114 -15.62 -7.80 -18.60
CA ASP A 114 -16.67 -6.76 -18.61
C ASP A 114 -17.44 -6.73 -19.94
N ARG A 115 -16.71 -6.76 -21.07
CA ARG A 115 -17.33 -6.83 -22.41
C ARG A 115 -18.16 -8.11 -22.60
N ASN A 116 -17.62 -9.25 -22.19
CA ASN A 116 -18.32 -10.52 -22.29
C ASN A 116 -19.60 -10.55 -21.44
N LEU A 117 -19.55 -9.98 -20.22
CA LEU A 117 -20.70 -9.88 -19.34
C LEU A 117 -21.80 -9.00 -19.95
N LYS A 118 -21.43 -7.85 -20.53
CA LYS A 118 -22.37 -6.97 -21.24
C LYS A 118 -23.05 -7.70 -22.40
N ALA A 119 -22.28 -8.38 -23.24
CA ALA A 119 -22.82 -9.16 -24.35
C ALA A 119 -23.74 -10.29 -23.87
N LEU A 120 -23.42 -10.95 -22.75
CA LEU A 120 -24.26 -11.99 -22.16
C LEU A 120 -25.58 -11.41 -21.62
N MET A 121 -25.53 -10.25 -20.96
CA MET A 121 -26.73 -9.55 -20.48
C MET A 121 -27.66 -9.16 -21.63
N GLU A 122 -27.11 -8.62 -22.73
CA GLU A 122 -27.89 -8.28 -23.92
C GLU A 122 -28.59 -9.50 -24.53
N LYS A 123 -27.86 -10.62 -24.66
CA LYS A 123 -28.42 -11.89 -25.12
C LYS A 123 -29.54 -12.39 -24.19
N TYR A 124 -29.32 -12.33 -22.88
CA TYR A 124 -30.32 -12.74 -21.88
C TYR A 124 -31.59 -11.90 -21.96
N VAL A 125 -31.46 -10.57 -22.05
CA VAL A 125 -32.61 -9.65 -22.20
C VAL A 125 -33.38 -9.96 -23.49
N THR A 126 -32.66 -10.16 -24.60
CA THR A 126 -33.27 -10.51 -25.89
C THR A 126 -34.04 -11.83 -25.82
N LEU A 127 -33.43 -12.88 -25.25
CA LEU A 127 -34.06 -14.18 -25.09
C LEU A 127 -35.30 -14.10 -24.20
N LYS A 128 -35.22 -13.35 -23.09
CA LYS A 128 -36.34 -13.12 -22.16
C LYS A 128 -37.51 -12.44 -22.88
N ASN A 129 -37.24 -11.42 -23.69
CA ASN A 129 -38.25 -10.72 -24.46
C ASN A 129 -38.89 -11.63 -25.53
N ASN A 130 -38.09 -12.46 -26.22
CA ASN A 130 -38.60 -13.40 -27.21
C ASN A 130 -39.47 -14.50 -26.57
N LYS A 131 -39.05 -15.03 -25.42
CA LYS A 131 -39.86 -15.97 -24.63
C LYS A 131 -41.22 -15.37 -24.27
N ALA A 132 -41.23 -14.15 -23.73
CA ALA A 132 -42.47 -13.46 -23.38
C ALA A 132 -43.39 -13.19 -24.59
N LYS A 133 -42.81 -12.92 -25.78
CA LYS A 133 -43.58 -12.78 -27.03
C LYS A 133 -44.20 -14.11 -27.47
N LEU A 134 -43.44 -15.21 -27.43
CA LEU A 134 -43.93 -16.53 -27.79
C LEU A 134 -45.03 -17.02 -26.83
N GLU A 135 -44.86 -16.81 -25.53
CA GLU A 135 -45.89 -17.14 -24.53
C GLU A 135 -47.20 -16.37 -24.79
N LYS A 136 -47.12 -15.08 -25.13
CA LYS A 136 -48.29 -14.29 -25.53
C LYS A 136 -48.95 -14.81 -26.81
N GLN A 137 -48.15 -15.19 -27.82
CA GLN A 137 -48.67 -15.76 -29.07
C GLN A 137 -49.37 -17.10 -28.82
N LEU A 138 -48.79 -17.97 -27.98
CA LEU A 138 -49.38 -19.25 -27.61
C LEU A 138 -50.73 -19.06 -26.90
N ALA A 139 -50.79 -18.14 -25.92
CA ALA A 139 -52.02 -17.83 -25.20
C ALA A 139 -53.14 -17.34 -26.15
N LEU A 140 -52.81 -16.47 -27.11
CA LEU A 140 -53.76 -16.00 -28.13
C LEU A 140 -54.25 -17.13 -29.05
N GLN A 141 -53.37 -18.04 -29.46
CA GLN A 141 -53.76 -19.19 -30.29
C GLN A 141 -54.68 -20.16 -29.54
N MET A 142 -54.44 -20.40 -28.25
CA MET A 142 -55.31 -21.23 -27.42
C MET A 142 -56.70 -20.61 -27.26
N ALA A 143 -56.78 -19.30 -26.95
CA ALA A 143 -58.05 -18.59 -26.84
C ALA A 143 -58.89 -18.65 -28.13
N ASN A 144 -58.25 -18.51 -29.30
CA ASN A 144 -58.94 -18.58 -30.59
C ASN A 144 -59.42 -20.00 -30.96
N ARG A 145 -58.81 -21.06 -30.42
CA ARG A 145 -59.25 -22.47 -30.65
C ARG A 145 -60.43 -22.86 -29.78
N GLU A 146 -60.60 -22.23 -28.63
CA GLU A 146 -61.71 -22.50 -27.70
C GLU A 146 -63.02 -21.80 -28.10
N THR A 147 -63.06 -21.09 -29.25
CA THR A 147 -64.30 -20.48 -29.76
C THR A 147 -64.79 -21.12 -31.08
N PRO A 148 -65.52 -22.24 -31.05
CA PRO A 148 -66.45 -22.59 -32.10
C PRO A 148 -67.74 -21.78 -31.91
N ARG A 149 -68.14 -21.02 -32.95
CA ARG A 149 -69.52 -20.53 -33.08
C ARG A 149 -70.48 -21.73 -33.01
N SER A 150 -71.22 -21.86 -31.92
CA SER A 150 -72.53 -22.52 -31.94
C SER A 150 -73.61 -21.44 -32.02
N PHE A 151 -74.13 -21.24 -33.23
CA PHE A 151 -75.46 -20.67 -33.44
C PHE A 151 -76.47 -21.75 -33.07
N VAL A 152 -77.16 -21.64 -31.92
CA VAL A 152 -78.42 -22.36 -31.67
C VAL A 152 -79.35 -21.45 -30.84
N MET A 153 -80.60 -21.42 -31.28
CA MET A 153 -81.79 -20.70 -30.81
C MET A 153 -82.09 -20.82 -29.30
N GLU A 154 -82.86 -19.82 -28.85
CA GLU A 154 -83.54 -19.67 -27.56
C GLU A 154 -84.39 -20.88 -27.11
N THR A 155 -84.46 -21.13 -25.79
CA THR A 155 -85.74 -21.13 -25.03
C THR A 155 -85.47 -21.08 -23.51
N PRO A 156 -86.38 -20.50 -22.69
CA PRO A 156 -86.17 -20.23 -21.27
C PRO A 156 -86.88 -21.25 -20.36
N ALA A 157 -86.29 -21.56 -19.19
CA ALA A 157 -87.02 -21.92 -17.97
C ALA A 157 -86.06 -22.11 -16.77
N ASP A 158 -86.22 -21.20 -15.82
CA ASP A 158 -86.55 -21.50 -14.42
C ASP A 158 -85.48 -21.91 -13.38
N SER A 159 -85.82 -21.42 -12.21
CA SER A 159 -85.17 -21.19 -10.92
C SER A 159 -84.45 -22.35 -10.22
N GLY A 160 -83.45 -22.00 -9.41
CA GLY A 160 -82.89 -22.92 -8.40
C GLY A 160 -81.56 -22.53 -7.75
N ILE A 161 -81.63 -21.71 -6.68
CA ILE A 161 -80.79 -21.78 -5.47
C ILE A 161 -79.28 -21.51 -5.62
N PHE A 162 -78.83 -20.30 -5.25
CA PHE A 162 -77.44 -20.01 -4.92
C PHE A 162 -77.16 -20.34 -3.45
N SER A 163 -76.37 -21.37 -3.20
CA SER A 163 -75.73 -21.62 -1.91
C SER A 163 -74.47 -20.76 -1.78
N ASN A 164 -74.51 -19.80 -0.84
CA ASN A 164 -73.31 -19.18 -0.28
C ASN A 164 -72.58 -20.21 0.58
N GLY A 165 -71.31 -20.48 0.24
CA GLY A 165 -70.44 -21.40 0.98
C GLY A 165 -68.97 -21.06 0.78
N SER A 166 -68.47 -20.25 1.71
CA SER A 166 -67.07 -20.03 2.10
C SER A 166 -66.02 -21.06 1.65
N ASN A 167 -64.83 -20.59 1.30
CA ASN A 167 -63.63 -20.97 2.07
C ASN A 167 -62.47 -19.98 1.93
N GLN A 168 -62.06 -19.50 3.10
CA GLN A 168 -60.85 -18.75 3.41
C GLN A 168 -59.67 -19.71 3.54
N SER A 169 -58.47 -19.27 3.12
CA SER A 169 -57.16 -19.50 3.76
C SER A 169 -56.07 -19.32 2.72
N SER A 170 -54.86 -18.85 3.02
CA SER A 170 -54.22 -18.18 4.14
C SER A 170 -52.73 -18.09 3.75
N THR A 171 -51.98 -17.31 4.51
CA THR A 171 -50.53 -17.48 4.71
C THR A 171 -49.61 -16.79 3.70
N GLY A 172 -49.17 -15.59 4.10
CA GLY A 172 -47.96 -14.98 3.57
C GLY A 172 -46.73 -15.38 4.38
N TYR A 173 -45.54 -15.20 3.81
CA TYR A 173 -44.33 -14.76 4.51
C TYR A 173 -43.24 -14.33 3.52
N SER A 174 -42.66 -13.16 3.80
CA SER A 174 -41.33 -12.74 3.35
C SER A 174 -40.27 -13.73 3.79
N LEU A 175 -39.25 -13.97 2.96
CA LEU A 175 -37.94 -14.44 3.42
C LEU A 175 -36.84 -13.84 2.54
N ALA A 176 -36.15 -12.85 3.11
CA ALA A 176 -34.78 -12.51 2.74
C ALA A 176 -33.88 -13.69 3.13
N SER A 177 -33.04 -14.16 2.21
CA SER A 177 -31.98 -15.14 2.53
C SER A 177 -30.62 -14.45 2.54
N SER A 178 -30.12 -14.31 3.77
CA SER A 178 -28.74 -14.05 4.16
C SER A 178 -27.93 -15.34 4.01
N SER A 179 -26.72 -15.26 3.46
CA SER A 179 -25.71 -16.31 3.61
C SER A 179 -24.36 -15.67 3.98
N ASN A 180 -24.13 -15.51 5.28
CA ASN A 180 -22.81 -15.45 5.87
C ASN A 180 -22.55 -16.76 6.59
N LEU A 181 -21.55 -17.54 6.14
CA LEU A 181 -21.00 -18.64 6.93
C LEU A 181 -19.54 -18.87 6.54
N MET A 182 -18.62 -18.52 7.44
CA MET A 182 -17.51 -19.36 7.93
C MET A 182 -16.70 -18.52 8.94
N LYS A 183 -16.81 -18.90 10.22
CA LYS A 183 -15.97 -18.48 11.36
C LYS A 183 -15.06 -19.65 11.71
N SER A 184 -13.78 -19.39 11.95
CA SER A 184 -12.84 -20.17 12.79
C SER A 184 -11.44 -19.56 12.61
N VAL A 185 -10.52 -19.40 13.57
CA VAL A 185 -10.40 -19.55 15.04
C VAL A 185 -9.22 -18.63 15.42
N GLY A 186 -9.26 -18.06 16.63
CA GLY A 186 -8.28 -17.08 17.11
C GLY A 186 -6.99 -17.69 17.65
N LEU A 187 -5.89 -16.95 17.45
CA LEU A 187 -4.72 -16.93 18.31
C LEU A 187 -4.30 -15.46 18.48
N THR A 188 -4.27 -14.98 19.72
CA THR A 188 -3.66 -13.70 20.14
C THR A 188 -2.14 -13.84 20.15
N PRO A 189 -1.37 -12.78 19.82
CA PRO A 189 -0.92 -11.86 20.88
C PRO A 189 -0.83 -10.36 20.49
N ILE A 190 -1.27 -9.52 21.44
CA ILE A 190 -0.74 -8.21 21.90
C ILE A 190 -0.08 -7.27 20.85
N GLY A 191 -0.75 -6.14 20.53
CA GLY A 191 -0.09 -4.90 20.09
C GLY A 191 -0.85 -3.96 19.11
N SER A 192 -1.60 -2.98 19.64
CA SER A 192 -2.05 -1.71 18.99
C SER A 192 -3.09 -1.77 17.82
N PRO A 193 -3.90 -0.71 17.57
CA PRO A 193 -5.05 -0.78 16.68
C PRO A 193 -4.64 -0.55 15.21
N GLU A 194 -4.15 -1.59 14.55
CA GLU A 194 -3.93 -1.57 13.11
C GLU A 194 -5.23 -1.85 12.32
N LYS A 195 -5.51 -0.99 11.34
CA LYS A 195 -6.51 -1.24 10.29
C LYS A 195 -6.20 -2.58 9.63
N LYS A 196 -7.13 -3.53 9.72
CA LYS A 196 -7.02 -4.87 9.13
C LYS A 196 -6.86 -4.78 7.61
N PHE A 197 -5.64 -4.90 7.12
CA PHE A 197 -5.34 -5.17 5.71
C PHE A 197 -5.09 -6.67 5.57
N TYR A 198 -5.85 -7.35 4.72
CA TYR A 198 -5.52 -8.71 4.32
C TYR A 198 -4.35 -8.64 3.33
N ARG A 199 -3.23 -9.30 3.65
CA ARG A 199 -2.15 -9.56 2.69
C ARG A 199 -2.48 -10.84 1.94
N THR A 200 -2.50 -10.77 0.62
CA THR A 200 -2.38 -11.97 -0.22
C THR A 200 -0.93 -12.43 -0.23
N ILE A 201 -0.69 -13.72 -0.53
CA ILE A 201 0.65 -14.34 -0.60
C ILE A 201 1.60 -13.57 -1.54
N ASP A 202 1.06 -12.82 -2.50
CA ASP A 202 1.81 -11.99 -3.47
C ASP A 202 2.09 -10.55 -3.01
N GLY A 203 1.79 -10.19 -1.75
CA GLY A 203 2.11 -8.87 -1.19
C GLY A 203 1.19 -7.72 -1.65
N PHE A 204 0.17 -7.99 -2.46
CA PHE A 204 -0.84 -6.98 -2.82
C PHE A 204 -1.73 -6.67 -1.61
N ARG A 205 -1.79 -5.37 -1.24
CA ARG A 205 -2.74 -4.84 -0.26
C ARG A 205 -4.03 -4.48 -0.96
N ILE A 206 -5.09 -5.25 -0.73
CA ILE A 206 -6.45 -4.90 -1.18
C ILE A 206 -7.04 -3.94 -0.14
N PRO A 207 -7.49 -2.73 -0.53
CA PRO A 207 -8.22 -1.85 0.39
C PRO A 207 -9.48 -2.57 0.86
N ALA A 208 -9.62 -2.76 2.17
CA ALA A 208 -10.87 -3.28 2.74
C ALA A 208 -11.99 -2.27 2.42
N VAL A 209 -13.00 -2.73 1.66
CA VAL A 209 -14.17 -1.94 1.31
C VAL A 209 -15.03 -1.76 2.57
N ASN A 210 -14.68 -0.75 3.37
CA ASN A 210 -15.53 -0.18 4.40
C ASN A 210 -15.50 1.35 4.21
N ARG A 211 -15.98 1.82 3.06
CA ARG A 211 -16.32 3.24 2.88
C ARG A 211 -17.79 3.42 3.23
N LYS A 212 -18.06 4.00 4.40
CA LYS A 212 -19.31 4.73 4.62
C LYS A 212 -19.39 5.88 3.60
N PRO A 213 -20.57 6.24 3.08
CA PRO A 213 -20.69 7.28 2.08
C PRO A 213 -20.28 8.63 2.68
N VAL A 214 -19.39 9.34 1.96
CA VAL A 214 -19.09 10.75 2.22
C VAL A 214 -20.31 11.56 1.79
N LYS A 215 -20.93 12.28 2.72
CA LYS A 215 -21.96 13.28 2.41
C LYS A 215 -21.30 14.39 1.59
N SER A 216 -21.84 14.66 0.41
CA SER A 216 -21.43 15.78 -0.43
C SER A 216 -21.72 17.11 0.26
N LEU A 217 -20.73 18.00 0.33
CA LEU A 217 -20.97 19.43 0.33
C LEU A 217 -20.29 20.02 -0.91
N ALA A 218 -21.11 20.28 -1.92
CA ALA A 218 -20.81 21.28 -2.91
C ALA A 218 -21.40 22.60 -2.41
N SER A 219 -20.57 23.62 -2.28
CA SER A 219 -20.92 24.98 -2.70
C SER A 219 -19.64 25.73 -2.98
N LEU A 220 -19.52 26.15 -4.23
CA LEU A 220 -18.60 27.20 -4.67
C LEU A 220 -18.84 28.49 -3.87
N ASN A 221 -17.80 29.31 -3.72
CA ASN A 221 -17.80 30.63 -4.36
C ASN A 221 -16.38 31.19 -4.50
N ASN A 222 -16.13 31.68 -5.71
CA ASN A 222 -14.98 32.47 -6.14
C ASN A 222 -14.80 33.74 -5.31
N THR A 223 -13.55 34.16 -5.10
CA THR A 223 -13.15 35.52 -5.49
C THR A 223 -11.63 35.60 -5.67
N GLN A 224 -11.20 36.05 -6.86
CA GLN A 224 -9.88 36.61 -7.12
C GLN A 224 -9.66 37.83 -6.24
N PHE A 225 -8.41 38.14 -5.87
CA PHE A 225 -7.73 39.42 -6.13
C PHE A 225 -6.31 39.40 -5.54
N LEU A 226 -5.34 39.71 -6.41
CA LEU A 226 -3.94 40.13 -6.20
C LEU A 226 -2.99 39.18 -5.44
#